data_AF-A0A933S3L5-F1
#
_entry.id   AF-A0A933S3L5-F1
#
_cell.length_a   1.000
_cell.length_b   1.000
_cell.length_c   1.000
_cell.angle_alpha   90.00
_cell.angle_beta   90.00
_cell.angle_gamma   90.00
#
_symmetry.space_group_name_H-M   'P 1'
#
loop_
_entity.id
_entity.type
_entity.pdbx_description
1 polymer ?
#
loop_
_entity_poly.entity_id
_entity_poly.type
_entity_poly.pdbx_seq_one_letter_code
_entity_poly.pdbx_strand_id
1 'polypeptide(L)'
;MTHDHSDLYPFQVEQHGVVYDCSFFLTDDRLITVLAAGKKHTEGVGAIPPRACAVLIATRLIAEFEPAEPAHDSLQHRKGWFERMLDRFGRAEPICVHC
;
A
#
# COMPACT_ATOMS: atom_id res chain seq x y z
N MET A 1 2.39 20.06 -16.46
CA MET A 1 2.60 18.60 -16.60
C MET A 1 1.99 17.99 -15.35
N THR A 2 0.72 17.62 -15.44
CA THR A 2 -0.02 16.96 -14.36
C THR A 2 0.57 15.57 -14.20
N HIS A 3 1.15 15.30 -13.04
CA HIS A 3 1.46 13.94 -12.63
C HIS A 3 0.12 13.22 -12.50
N ASP A 4 -0.25 12.48 -13.54
CA ASP A 4 -1.36 11.53 -13.52
C ASP A 4 -0.95 10.44 -12.51
N HIS A 5 -1.26 10.70 -11.25
CA HIS A 5 -0.99 9.74 -10.19
C HIS A 5 -1.99 8.62 -10.37
N SER A 6 -1.54 7.50 -10.92
CA SER A 6 -2.34 6.28 -10.97
C SER A 6 -2.95 6.02 -9.60
N ASP A 7 -4.25 5.72 -9.57
CA ASP A 7 -4.99 5.47 -8.35
C ASP A 7 -4.28 4.42 -7.47
N LEU A 8 -4.42 4.58 -6.15
CA LEU A 8 -3.91 3.63 -5.18
C LEU A 8 -4.89 2.46 -5.06
N TYR A 9 -4.45 1.25 -5.38
CA TYR A 9 -5.25 0.03 -5.35
C TYR A 9 -5.02 -0.76 -4.06
N PRO A 10 -5.99 -0.78 -3.12
CA PRO A 10 -5.87 -1.54 -1.87
C PRO A 10 -6.12 -3.04 -2.10
N PHE A 11 -5.43 -3.88 -1.33
CA PHE A 11 -5.64 -5.33 -1.28
C PHE A 11 -5.11 -5.92 0.04
N GLN A 12 -5.43 -7.18 0.32
CA GLN A 12 -5.00 -7.87 1.53
C GLN A 12 -4.23 -9.14 1.18
N VAL A 13 -3.23 -9.45 1.99
CA VAL A 13 -2.45 -10.70 1.91
C VAL A 13 -2.45 -11.33 3.30
N GLU A 14 -2.82 -12.61 3.38
CA GLU A 14 -2.69 -13.40 4.59
C GLU A 14 -1.37 -14.18 4.56
N GLN A 15 -0.55 -14.03 5.60
CA GLN A 15 0.69 -14.79 5.78
C GLN A 15 0.85 -15.17 7.26
N HIS A 16 1.11 -16.44 7.54
CA HIS A 16 1.25 -16.98 8.90
C HIS A 16 0.06 -16.65 9.84
N GLY A 17 -1.16 -16.58 9.32
CA GLY A 17 -2.37 -16.25 10.09
C GLY A 17 -2.52 -14.77 10.42
N VAL A 18 -1.66 -13.89 9.90
CA VAL A 18 -1.77 -12.44 10.01
C VAL A 18 -2.21 -11.86 8.67
N VAL A 19 -3.24 -11.01 8.71
CA VAL A 19 -3.72 -10.28 7.53
C VAL A 19 -2.97 -8.95 7.44
N TYR A 20 -2.33 -8.71 6.30
CA TYR A 20 -1.59 -7.48 6.01
C TYR A 20 -2.37 -6.65 4.98
N ASP A 21 -2.73 -5.44 5.38
CA ASP A 21 -3.25 -4.43 4.45
C ASP A 21 -2.10 -3.91 3.57
N CYS A 22 -2.28 -4.06 2.26
CA CYS A 22 -1.31 -3.71 1.24
C CYS A 22 -1.96 -2.77 0.22
N SER A 23 -1.12 -2.05 -0.51
CA SER A 23 -1.60 -1.23 -1.62
C SER A 23 -0.56 -1.12 -2.71
N PHE A 24 -0.99 -0.97 -3.96
CA PHE A 24 -0.08 -0.69 -5.06
C PHE A 24 -0.58 0.45 -5.93
N PHE A 25 0.32 1.08 -6.66
CA PHE A 25 0.00 2.01 -7.73
C PHE A 25 0.96 1.80 -8.90
N LEU A 26 0.54 2.21 -10.10
CA LEU A 26 1.35 2.10 -11.30
C LEU A 26 2.05 3.43 -11.58
N THR A 27 3.29 3.37 -12.05
CA THR A 27 4.00 4.55 -12.55
C THR A 27 4.38 4.23 -13.99
N ASP A 28 3.80 4.98 -14.94
CA ASP A 28 4.13 4.88 -16.37
C ASP A 28 4.01 3.46 -16.97
N ASP A 29 2.83 2.81 -16.95
CA ASP A 29 2.44 1.50 -17.56
C ASP A 29 3.39 0.28 -17.40
N ARG A 30 4.55 0.48 -16.77
CA ARG A 30 5.74 -0.38 -16.82
C ARG A 30 6.36 -0.51 -15.44
N LEU A 31 5.98 0.31 -14.47
CA LEU A 31 6.41 0.19 -13.09
C LEU A 31 5.21 0.02 -12.18
N ILE A 32 5.38 -0.84 -11.18
CA ILE A 32 4.45 -1.01 -10.08
C ILE A 32 5.18 -0.71 -8.79
N THR A 33 4.56 0.11 -7.95
CA THR A 33 5.03 0.36 -6.60
C THR A 33 4.07 -0.26 -5.61
N VAL A 34 4.59 -1.10 -4.73
CA VAL A 34 3.82 -1.85 -3.72
C VAL A 34 4.24 -1.41 -2.33
N LEU A 35 3.25 -1.18 -1.49
CA LEU A 35 3.36 -0.86 -0.08
C LEU A 35 2.83 -2.06 0.71
N ALA A 36 3.69 -2.71 1.49
CA ALA A 36 3.33 -3.85 2.31
C ALA A 36 4.22 -3.91 3.56
N ALA A 37 3.64 -4.29 4.70
CA ALA A 37 4.34 -4.37 5.98
C ALA A 37 5.14 -3.09 6.39
N GLY A 38 4.70 -1.91 5.96
CA GLY A 38 5.42 -0.64 6.21
C GLY A 38 6.66 -0.43 5.34
N LYS A 39 6.91 -1.32 4.38
CA LYS A 39 7.95 -1.21 3.36
C LYS A 39 7.35 -0.81 2.01
N LYS A 40 8.18 -0.24 1.16
CA LYS A 40 7.85 0.12 -0.23
C LYS A 40 8.83 -0.55 -1.18
N HIS A 41 8.33 -1.14 -2.25
CA HIS A 41 9.16 -1.68 -3.33
C HIS A 41 8.60 -1.28 -4.68
N THR A 42 9.48 -1.00 -5.64
CA THR A 42 9.11 -0.64 -7.01
C THR A 42 9.80 -1.59 -7.96
N GLU A 43 9.02 -2.24 -8.82
CA GLU A 43 9.51 -3.22 -9.80
C GLU A 43 8.88 -2.97 -11.17
N GLY A 44 9.52 -3.48 -12.22
CA GLY A 44 8.98 -3.45 -13.57
C GLY A 44 7.79 -4.41 -13.75
N VAL A 45 6.69 -3.90 -14.30
CA VAL A 45 5.56 -4.72 -14.74
C VAL A 45 5.97 -5.44 -16.01
N GLY A 46 6.27 -6.73 -15.89
CA GLY A 46 6.50 -7.62 -17.02
C GLY A 46 5.20 -8.05 -17.69
N ALA A 47 5.14 -9.30 -18.16
CA ALA A 47 3.93 -9.89 -18.73
C ALA A 47 2.87 -10.32 -17.68
N ILE A 48 3.15 -10.12 -16.39
CA ILE A 48 2.30 -10.54 -15.29
C ILE A 48 1.26 -9.44 -15.02
N PRO A 49 -0.04 -9.78 -14.80
CA PRO A 49 -1.04 -8.80 -14.42
C PRO A 49 -0.60 -7.99 -13.19
N PRO A 50 -0.79 -6.66 -13.18
CA PRO A 50 -0.30 -5.79 -12.11
C PRO A 50 -0.67 -6.26 -10.70
N ARG A 51 -1.91 -6.73 -10.52
CA ARG A 51 -2.38 -7.24 -9.23
C ARG A 51 -1.63 -8.50 -8.77
N ALA A 52 -1.31 -9.41 -9.68
CA ALA A 52 -0.54 -10.62 -9.35
C ALA A 52 0.91 -10.27 -9.00
N CYS A 53 1.52 -9.33 -9.75
CA CYS A 53 2.82 -8.78 -9.43
C CYS A 53 2.82 -8.11 -8.04
N ALA A 54 1.77 -7.35 -7.71
CA ALA A 54 1.60 -6.70 -6.41
C ALA A 54 1.59 -7.71 -5.25
N VAL A 55 0.87 -8.82 -5.40
CA VAL A 55 0.80 -9.88 -4.39
C VAL A 55 2.15 -10.56 -4.19
N LEU A 56 2.89 -10.84 -5.26
CA LEU A 56 4.23 -11.45 -5.17
C LEU A 56 5.21 -10.53 -4.42
N ILE A 57 5.23 -9.25 -4.79
CA ILE A 57 6.07 -8.25 -4.13
C ILE A 57 5.66 -8.08 -2.67
N ALA A 58 4.35 -7.98 -2.38
CA ALA A 58 3.86 -7.85 -1.01
C ALA A 58 4.25 -9.05 -0.14
N THR A 59 4.07 -10.27 -0.64
CA THR A 59 4.46 -11.51 0.06
C THR A 59 5.96 -11.52 0.37
N ARG A 60 6.79 -11.08 -0.58
CA ARG A 60 8.24 -10.95 -0.37
C ARG A 60 8.55 -9.90 0.71
N LEU A 61 7.93 -8.73 0.63
CA LEU A 61 8.14 -7.64 1.59
C LEU A 61 7.74 -8.03 3.01
N ILE A 62 6.65 -8.78 3.16
CA ILE A 62 6.18 -9.30 4.45
C ILE A 62 7.14 -10.39 4.96
N ALA A 63 7.59 -11.31 4.11
CA ALA A 63 8.59 -12.33 4.48
C ALA A 63 9.92 -11.70 4.92
N GLU A 64 10.35 -10.62 4.26
CA GLU A 64 11.54 -9.84 4.66
C GLU A 64 11.28 -8.97 5.90
N PHE A 65 10.02 -8.72 6.27
CA PHE A 65 9.66 -7.93 7.45
C PHE A 65 9.83 -8.72 8.74
N GLU A 66 9.73 -10.06 8.72
CA GLU A 66 9.95 -10.93 9.87
C GLU A 66 11.30 -10.62 10.56
N PRO A 67 11.31 -9.95 11.74
CA PRO A 67 12.43 -10.03 12.64
C PRO A 67 12.27 -11.30 13.46
N ALA A 68 13.38 -11.84 13.97
CA ALA A 68 13.32 -12.91 14.97
C ALA A 68 12.32 -12.58 16.10
N GLU A 69 11.48 -13.56 16.44
CA GLU A 69 10.62 -13.66 17.62
C GLU A 69 9.19 -13.07 17.57
N PRO A 70 8.18 -13.79 18.12
CA PRO A 70 6.77 -13.44 18.01
C PRO A 70 6.39 -12.39 19.06
N ALA A 71 6.57 -11.11 18.76
CA ALA A 71 6.03 -10.03 19.60
C ALA A 71 4.54 -9.80 19.27
N HIS A 72 3.70 -10.62 19.90
CA HIS A 72 2.26 -10.61 19.86
C HIS A 72 1.68 -9.37 20.58
N ASP A 73 1.93 -8.13 20.11
CA ASP A 73 1.30 -6.95 20.75
C ASP A 73 1.02 -5.71 19.85
N SER A 74 1.44 -5.67 18.58
CA SER A 74 1.39 -4.41 17.81
C SER A 74 0.18 -4.22 16.88
N LEU A 75 -0.99 -4.75 17.23
CA LEU A 75 -2.23 -4.57 16.43
C LEU A 75 -2.94 -3.21 16.66
N GLN A 76 -2.54 -2.41 17.65
CA GLN A 76 -3.19 -1.12 17.92
C GLN A 76 -2.53 0.11 17.27
N HIS A 77 -1.24 0.05 16.89
CA HIS A 77 -0.51 1.23 16.41
C HIS A 77 -0.46 1.40 14.87
N ARG A 78 -1.23 0.60 14.11
CA ARG A 78 -1.28 0.70 12.63
C ARG A 78 -2.46 1.49 12.08
N LYS A 79 -3.50 1.78 12.88
CA LYS A 79 -4.66 2.55 12.44
C LYS A 79 -4.32 4.02 12.11
N GLY A 80 -3.46 4.65 12.91
CA GLY A 80 -3.15 6.09 12.75
C GLY A 80 -2.23 6.46 11.59
N TRP A 81 -1.47 5.51 11.01
CA TRP A 81 -0.56 5.82 9.90
C TRP A 81 -1.29 5.95 8.56
N PHE A 82 -2.26 5.06 8.29
CA PHE A 82 -3.07 5.14 7.08
C PHE A 82 -4.07 6.28 7.12
N GLU A 83 -4.70 6.59 8.27
CA GLU A 83 -5.56 7.78 8.41
C GLU A 83 -4.79 9.08 8.13
N ARG A 84 -3.54 9.20 8.60
CA ARG A 84 -2.68 10.37 8.32
C ARG A 84 -2.18 10.42 6.88
N MET A 85 -2.04 9.29 6.18
CA MET A 85 -1.71 9.28 4.76
C MET A 85 -2.92 9.69 3.92
N LEU A 86 -4.14 9.27 4.28
CA LEU A 86 -5.37 9.65 3.61
C LEU A 86 -5.66 11.16 3.76
N ASP A 87 -5.44 11.72 4.94
CA ASP A 87 -5.61 13.15 5.22
C ASP A 87 -4.66 14.03 4.37
N ARG A 88 -3.47 13.50 4.01
CA ARG A 88 -2.47 14.23 3.21
C ARG A 88 -2.81 14.34 1.71
N PHE A 89 -3.71 13.51 1.20
CA PHE A 89 -4.19 13.57 -0.18
C PHE A 89 -5.65 14.07 -0.30
N GLY A 90 -6.35 14.23 0.83
CA GLY A 90 -7.79 14.49 0.90
C GLY A 90 -8.21 15.89 1.35
N ARG A 91 -7.37 16.93 1.26
CA ARG A 91 -7.81 18.31 1.54
C ARG A 91 -8.48 18.92 0.30
N ALA A 92 -9.61 18.33 -0.10
CA ALA A 92 -10.61 19.04 -0.88
C ALA A 92 -11.22 20.12 0.03
N GLU A 93 -11.08 21.38 -0.37
CA GLU A 93 -11.68 22.51 0.34
C GLU A 93 -13.20 22.30 0.44
N PRO A 94 -13.83 22.47 1.62
CA PRO A 94 -15.28 22.51 1.67
C PRO A 94 -15.74 23.78 0.96
N ILE A 95 -16.36 23.63 -0.22
CA ILE A 95 -17.11 24.71 -0.86
C ILE A 95 -18.33 24.96 0.02
N CYS A 96 -18.24 25.96 0.90
CA CYS A 96 -19.40 26.53 1.59
C CYS A 96 -20.28 27.23 0.56
N VAL A 97 -21.30 26.55 0.07
CA VAL A 97 -22.47 27.19 -0.54
C VAL A 97 -23.34 27.75 0.59
N HIS A 98 -23.21 29.06 0.83
CA HIS A 98 -24.19 29.81 1.60
C HIS A 98 -25.41 30.06 0.70
N CYS A 99 -26.57 29.54 1.10
CA CYS A 99 -27.87 30.00 0.62
C CYS A 99 -28.19 31.39 1.18
#